data_AF-A0A4Q5YAZ2-F1
#
_entry.id   AF-A0A4Q5YAZ2-F1
#
_cell.length_a   1.000
_cell.length_b   1.000
_cell.length_c   1.000
_cell.angle_alpha   90.00
_cell.angle_beta   90.00
_cell.angle_gamma   90.00
#
_symmetry.space_group_name_H-M   'P 1'
#
loop_
_entity.id
_entity.type
_entity.pdbx_description
1 polymer ?
#
loop_
_entity_poly.entity_id
_entity_poly.type
_entity_poly.pdbx_seq_one_letter_code
_entity_poly.pdbx_strand_id
1 'polypeptide(L)'
;MDIWESNSRALGYTPHPCSIESIYGCTGEECTFDGVCDQWGCGFNPYALGRKEYFGRGSEFVIDTTKKFTVTTQFITDDNTASGSLIDVRRSYRQGNRTIENAVATAASGYEGLDSVTAVST
;
A
#
# COMPACT_ATOMS: atom_id res chain seq x y z
N MET A 1 7.76 6.08 -1.08
CA MET A 1 6.48 5.78 -0.41
C MET A 1 5.37 6.18 -1.32
N ASP A 2 4.75 5.19 -1.96
CA ASP A 2 3.70 5.41 -2.92
C ASP A 2 2.35 5.29 -2.21
N ILE A 3 1.77 6.45 -1.90
CA ILE A 3 0.48 6.51 -1.21
C ILE A 3 -0.63 5.93 -2.09
N TRP A 4 -0.55 6.16 -3.41
CA TRP A 4 -1.61 5.80 -4.35
C TRP A 4 -1.09 5.68 -5.79
N GLU A 5 -0.95 4.45 -6.27
CA GLU A 5 -0.71 4.13 -7.67
C GLU A 5 -1.96 3.45 -8.25
N SER A 6 -2.67 4.12 -9.14
CA SER A 6 -3.98 3.61 -9.55
C SER A 6 -4.46 4.14 -10.89
N ASN A 7 -5.30 3.34 -11.52
CA ASN A 7 -6.27 3.77 -12.52
C ASN A 7 -7.65 3.21 -12.12
N SER A 8 -8.69 3.41 -12.93
CA SER A 8 -10.05 2.95 -12.56
C SER A 8 -10.25 1.43 -12.43
N ARG A 9 -9.24 0.59 -12.70
CA ARG A 9 -9.31 -0.88 -12.66
C ARG A 9 -8.49 -1.53 -11.53
N ALA A 10 -7.49 -0.83 -11.01
CA ALA A 10 -6.59 -1.38 -10.00
C ALA A 10 -5.98 -0.25 -9.15
N LEU A 11 -5.57 -0.60 -7.93
CA LEU A 11 -4.82 0.26 -7.04
C LEU A 11 -3.65 -0.51 -6.44
N GLY A 12 -2.59 0.21 -6.08
CA GLY A 12 -1.50 -0.23 -5.24
C GLY A 12 -1.10 0.88 -4.27
N TYR A 13 -0.56 0.50 -3.13
CA TYR A 13 0.23 1.38 -2.29
C TYR A 13 1.43 0.61 -1.76
N THR A 14 2.59 1.25 -1.81
CA THR A 14 3.86 0.54 -1.77
C THR A 14 4.93 1.37 -1.06
N PRO A 15 5.39 0.99 0.14
CA PRO A 15 6.64 1.49 0.67
C PRO A 15 7.81 0.89 -0.11
N HIS A 16 8.76 1.76 -0.47
CA HIS A 16 10.05 1.44 -1.07
C HIS A 16 11.12 2.15 -0.24
N PRO A 17 11.85 1.45 0.64
CA PRO A 17 12.98 2.02 1.35
C PRO A 17 14.24 2.04 0.46
N CYS A 18 15.14 2.96 0.77
CA CYS A 18 16.51 2.97 0.27
C CYS A 18 17.47 3.02 1.46
N SER A 19 18.70 2.54 1.29
CA SER A 19 19.75 2.66 2.33
C SER A 19 20.32 4.07 2.46
N ILE A 20 20.00 4.97 1.52
CA ILE A 20 20.43 6.36 1.49
C ILE A 20 19.24 7.27 1.81
N GLU A 21 19.35 8.05 2.89
CA GLU A 21 18.27 8.91 3.41
C GLU A 21 18.31 10.34 2.81
N SER A 22 18.67 10.46 1.53
CA SER A 22 18.73 11.76 0.85
C SER A 22 18.51 11.61 -0.67
N ILE A 23 18.29 12.71 -1.36
CA ILE A 23 18.31 12.71 -2.84
C ILE A 23 19.74 12.34 -3.29
N TYR A 24 19.85 11.22 -4.00
CA TYR A 24 21.13 10.61 -4.35
C TYR A 24 21.21 10.34 -5.86
N GLY A 25 22.28 10.80 -6.50
CA GLY A 25 22.58 10.47 -7.89
C GLY A 25 23.41 9.19 -7.97
N CYS A 26 22.76 8.05 -8.19
CA CYS A 26 23.43 6.76 -8.31
C CYS A 26 24.23 6.67 -9.63
N THR A 27 25.22 5.78 -9.68
CA THR A 27 25.87 5.38 -10.94
C THR A 27 26.13 3.88 -10.97
N GLY A 28 26.21 3.29 -12.17
CA GLY A 28 26.56 1.88 -12.34
C GLY A 28 25.61 0.94 -11.59
N GLU A 29 26.19 0.02 -10.81
CA GLU A 29 25.46 -1.01 -10.06
C GLU A 29 24.52 -0.43 -9.00
N GLU A 30 24.81 0.75 -8.46
CA GLU A 30 23.97 1.41 -7.45
C GLU A 30 22.57 1.74 -7.98
N CYS A 31 22.43 1.90 -9.30
CA CYS A 31 21.15 2.18 -9.96
C CYS A 31 20.39 0.92 -10.40
N THR A 32 20.97 -0.27 -10.20
CA THR A 32 20.36 -1.52 -10.64
C THR A 32 19.32 -2.04 -9.66
N PHE A 33 18.69 -3.16 -10.01
CA PHE A 33 17.65 -3.79 -9.20
C PHE A 33 18.12 -4.11 -7.77
N ASP A 34 19.36 -4.56 -7.64
CA ASP A 34 20.01 -4.90 -6.36
C ASP A 34 20.80 -3.71 -5.78
N GLY A 35 20.52 -2.49 -6.25
CA GLY A 35 21.20 -1.27 -5.89
C GLY A 35 20.79 -0.72 -4.52
N VAL A 36 20.84 0.61 -4.39
CA VAL A 36 20.64 1.28 -3.08
C VAL A 36 19.18 1.38 -2.63
N CYS A 37 18.23 1.01 -3.49
CA CYS A 37 16.79 1.12 -3.26
C CYS A 37 16.08 -0.19 -3.55
N ASP A 38 15.09 -0.53 -2.72
CA ASP A 38 14.17 -1.63 -3.00
C ASP A 38 13.24 -1.26 -4.16
N GLN A 39 13.49 -1.83 -5.33
CA GLN A 39 12.69 -1.58 -6.53
C GLN A 39 11.37 -2.37 -6.56
N TRP A 40 11.26 -3.50 -5.85
CA TRP A 40 9.99 -4.23 -5.75
C TRP A 40 9.02 -3.52 -4.82
N GLY A 41 9.53 -3.08 -3.66
CA GLY A 41 8.72 -2.58 -2.57
C GLY A 41 7.86 -3.67 -1.92
N CYS A 42 7.14 -3.27 -0.88
CA CYS A 42 6.19 -4.14 -0.18
C CYS A 42 4.74 -3.74 -0.51
N GLY A 43 4.27 -4.11 -1.70
CA GLY A 43 3.04 -3.56 -2.28
C GLY A 43 1.76 -4.22 -1.79
N PHE A 44 0.73 -3.42 -1.53
CA PHE A 44 -0.63 -3.91 -1.26
C PHE A 44 -1.55 -3.56 -2.42
N ASN A 45 -1.83 -4.57 -3.26
CA ASN A 45 -2.81 -4.49 -4.35
C ASN A 45 -3.93 -5.49 -4.08
N PRO A 46 -5.15 -5.05 -3.71
CA PRO A 46 -6.27 -5.94 -3.40
C PRO A 46 -6.55 -6.97 -4.49
N TYR A 47 -6.44 -6.58 -5.77
CA TYR A 47 -6.68 -7.49 -6.88
C TYR A 47 -5.62 -8.60 -6.93
N ALA A 48 -4.33 -8.26 -6.80
CA ALA A 48 -3.26 -9.25 -6.75
C ALA A 48 -3.39 -10.17 -5.51
N LEU A 49 -3.83 -9.62 -4.39
CA LEU A 49 -4.05 -10.30 -3.11
C LEU A 49 -5.41 -11.04 -3.01
N GLY A 50 -6.05 -11.32 -4.15
CA GLY A 50 -7.22 -12.19 -4.25
C GLY A 50 -8.59 -11.50 -4.13
N ARG A 51 -8.64 -10.20 -3.85
CA ARG A 51 -9.87 -9.41 -3.68
C ARG A 51 -10.29 -8.72 -4.98
N LYS A 52 -10.64 -9.55 -5.97
CA LYS A 52 -10.90 -9.13 -7.37
C LYS A 52 -12.07 -8.14 -7.52
N GLU A 53 -13.07 -8.19 -6.64
CA GLU A 53 -14.27 -7.34 -6.67
C GLU A 53 -14.20 -6.15 -5.70
N TYR A 54 -13.03 -5.87 -5.11
CA TYR A 54 -12.90 -4.81 -4.13
C TYR A 54 -12.85 -3.40 -4.75
N PHE A 55 -12.17 -3.23 -5.87
CA PHE A 55 -11.96 -1.91 -6.49
C PHE A 55 -12.12 -2.00 -8.00
N GLY A 56 -13.02 -1.21 -8.57
CA GLY A 56 -13.30 -1.25 -10.00
C GLY A 56 -14.46 -0.34 -10.43
N ARG A 57 -14.77 -0.37 -11.73
CA ARG A 57 -15.79 0.51 -12.31
C ARG A 57 -17.17 -0.12 -12.16
N GLY A 58 -18.07 0.51 -11.43
CA GLY A 58 -19.45 0.06 -11.28
C GLY A 58 -19.83 -0.19 -9.82
N SER A 59 -21.14 -0.23 -9.55
CA SER A 59 -21.68 -0.39 -8.20
C SER A 59 -21.56 -1.81 -7.64
N GLU A 60 -21.15 -2.78 -8.45
CA GLU A 60 -20.83 -4.15 -8.05
C GLU A 60 -19.52 -4.25 -7.26
N PHE A 61 -18.61 -3.28 -7.42
CA PHE A 61 -17.36 -3.24 -6.66
C PHE A 61 -17.57 -2.60 -5.29
N VAL A 62 -16.77 -3.03 -4.30
CA VAL A 62 -16.81 -2.42 -2.95
C VAL A 62 -16.49 -0.92 -3.02
N ILE A 63 -15.53 -0.54 -3.87
CA ILE A 63 -15.20 0.84 -4.23
C ILE A 63 -15.51 1.05 -5.72
N ASP A 64 -16.52 1.86 -6.00
CA ASP A 64 -16.95 2.21 -7.35
C ASP A 64 -16.10 3.37 -7.91
N THR A 65 -15.14 3.07 -8.77
CA THR A 65 -14.22 4.06 -9.35
C THR A 65 -14.86 4.98 -10.39
N THR A 66 -16.15 4.81 -10.71
CA THR A 66 -16.90 5.77 -11.51
C THR A 66 -17.31 7.01 -10.72
N LYS A 67 -17.13 6.99 -9.39
CA LYS A 67 -17.48 8.07 -8.47
C LYS A 67 -16.27 8.51 -7.65
N LYS A 68 -16.32 9.74 -7.16
CA LYS A 68 -15.33 10.25 -6.21
C LYS A 68 -15.41 9.48 -4.89
N PHE A 69 -14.25 9.19 -4.32
CA PHE A 69 -14.08 8.66 -2.98
C PHE A 69 -12.86 9.34 -2.33
N THR A 70 -12.75 9.19 -1.02
CA THR A 70 -11.59 9.62 -0.22
C THR A 70 -10.74 8.41 0.10
N VAL A 71 -9.42 8.60 0.06
CA VAL A 71 -8.42 7.62 0.51
C VAL A 71 -7.80 8.15 1.79
N THR A 72 -7.76 7.33 2.84
CA THR A 72 -7.06 7.63 4.08
C THR A 72 -5.92 6.63 4.24
N THR A 73 -4.71 7.14 4.42
CA THR A 73 -3.52 6.33 4.75
C THR A 73 -3.04 6.76 6.13
N GLN A 74 -2.81 5.80 7.01
CA GLN A 74 -2.29 6.04 8.36
C GLN A 74 -0.93 5.37 8.51
N PHE A 75 0.01 6.09 9.10
CA PHE A 75 1.36 5.62 9.39
C PHE A 75 1.47 5.42 10.90
N ILE A 76 1.44 4.17 11.33
CA ILE A 76 1.35 3.80 12.74
C ILE A 76 2.74 3.49 13.27
N THR A 77 3.11 4.11 14.39
CA THR A 77 4.35 3.86 15.11
C THR A 77 4.15 2.87 16.26
N ASP A 78 5.22 2.18 16.63
CA ASP A 78 5.25 1.18 17.72
C ASP A 78 4.76 1.72 19.07
N ASP A 79 5.04 2.99 19.36
CA ASP A 79 4.69 3.65 20.61
C ASP A 79 3.57 4.69 20.49
N ASN A 80 2.94 4.82 19.31
CA ASN A 80 1.93 5.84 18.97
C ASN A 80 2.42 7.29 19.15
N THR A 81 3.73 7.53 19.10
CA THR A 81 4.31 8.88 19.09
C THR A 81 4.85 9.23 17.71
N ALA A 82 5.10 10.52 17.48
CA ALA A 82 5.72 10.99 16.23
C ALA A 82 7.20 10.60 16.09
N SER A 83 7.82 10.09 17.16
CA SER A 83 9.23 9.68 17.20
C SER A 83 9.43 8.16 17.19
N GLY A 84 8.36 7.38 17.35
CA GLY A 84 8.42 5.92 17.32
C GLY A 84 8.77 5.37 15.93
N SER A 85 9.09 4.09 15.89
CA SER A 85 9.42 3.39 14.64
C SER A 85 8.14 3.07 13.88
N LEU A 86 8.11 3.30 12.56
CA LEU A 86 6.98 2.92 11.71
C LEU A 86 6.81 1.39 11.71
N ILE A 87 5.64 0.88 12.12
CA ILE A 87 5.34 -0.56 12.18
C ILE A 87 4.24 -1.01 11.22
N ASP A 88 3.34 -0.10 10.85
CA ASP A 88 2.14 -0.46 10.09
C ASP A 88 1.65 0.71 9.21
N VAL A 89 1.35 0.43 7.96
CA VAL A 89 0.73 1.37 7.01
C VAL A 89 -0.68 0.89 6.71
N ARG A 90 -1.66 1.56 7.33
CA ARG A 90 -3.08 1.22 7.22
C ARG A 90 -3.79 2.03 6.17
N ARG A 91 -4.87 1.47 5.64
CA ARG A 91 -5.67 2.04 4.58
C ARG A 91 -7.16 1.99 4.93
N SER A 92 -7.89 3.05 4.63
CA SER A 92 -9.35 3.03 4.58
C SER A 92 -9.85 4.01 3.52
N TYR A 93 -11.13 3.90 3.20
CA TYR A 93 -11.77 4.70 2.16
C TYR A 93 -13.10 5.25 2.65
N ARG A 94 -13.55 6.34 2.02
CA ARG A 94 -14.91 6.84 2.17
C ARG A 94 -15.52 7.14 0.82
N GLN A 95 -16.65 6.51 0.52
CA GLN A 95 -17.40 6.77 -0.71
C GLN A 95 -18.83 7.20 -0.35
N GLY A 96 -19.15 8.47 -0.60
CA GLY A 96 -20.36 9.10 -0.07
C GLY A 96 -20.38 9.07 1.47
N ASN A 97 -21.42 8.45 2.03
CA ASN A 97 -21.61 8.32 3.48
C ASN A 97 -21.09 6.99 4.05
N ARG A 98 -20.50 6.13 3.23
CA ARG A 98 -19.92 4.86 3.68
C ARG A 98 -18.42 4.99 3.94
N THR A 99 -18.01 4.62 5.15
CA THR A 99 -16.62 4.23 5.44
C THR A 99 -16.41 2.79 4.99
N ILE A 100 -15.25 2.51 4.41
CA ILE A 100 -14.87 1.23 3.81
C ILE A 100 -13.46 0.91 4.31
N GLU A 101 -13.33 -0.14 5.11
CA GLU A 101 -12.02 -0.67 5.55
C GLU A 101 -11.23 -1.25 4.37
N ASN A 102 -9.91 -1.37 4.50
CA ASN A 102 -9.10 -1.98 3.45
C ASN A 102 -9.55 -3.42 3.14
N ALA A 103 -9.16 -3.90 1.96
CA ALA A 103 -9.37 -5.29 1.62
C ALA A 103 -8.54 -6.19 2.54
N VAL A 104 -9.12 -7.31 3.00
CA VAL A 104 -8.35 -8.38 3.66
C VAL A 104 -7.82 -9.32 2.58
N ALA A 105 -6.51 -9.52 2.52
CA ALA A 105 -5.86 -10.39 1.55
C ALA A 105 -6.28 -11.86 1.76
N THR A 106 -6.62 -12.51 0.65
CA THR A 106 -7.06 -13.92 0.63
C THR A 106 -6.16 -14.80 -0.25
N ALA A 107 -5.10 -14.22 -0.80
CA ALA A 107 -4.12 -14.88 -1.63
C ALA A 107 -2.77 -14.19 -1.46
N ALA A 108 -1.71 -14.89 -1.88
CA ALA A 108 -0.29 -14.56 -1.74
C ALA A 108 0.30 -14.89 -0.36
N SER A 109 1.31 -15.76 -0.39
CA SER A 109 2.09 -16.14 0.79
C SER A 109 2.68 -14.89 1.45
N GLY A 110 2.59 -14.81 2.78
CA GLY A 110 3.04 -13.65 3.56
C GLY A 110 2.01 -12.53 3.73
N TYR A 111 0.88 -12.57 3.01
CA TYR A 111 -0.20 -11.59 3.16
C TYR A 111 -1.52 -12.17 3.67
N GLU A 112 -1.67 -13.49 3.73
CA GLU A 112 -2.94 -14.14 4.06
C GLU A 112 -3.53 -13.63 5.39
N GLY A 113 -4.73 -13.06 5.33
CA GLY A 113 -5.43 -12.49 6.49
C GLY A 113 -5.01 -11.06 6.87
N LEU A 114 -4.02 -10.47 6.20
CA LEU A 114 -3.61 -9.08 6.44
C LEU A 114 -4.45 -8.08 5.65
N ASP A 115 -4.64 -6.89 6.20
CA ASP A 115 -5.34 -5.75 5.59
C ASP A 115 -4.47 -4.49 5.54
N SER A 116 -3.18 -4.62 5.81
CA SER A 116 -2.23 -3.52 5.87
C SER A 116 -0.83 -3.98 5.44
N VAL A 117 0.11 -3.04 5.36
CA VAL A 117 1.54 -3.35 5.14
C VAL A 117 2.27 -3.21 6.46
N THR A 118 2.75 -4.33 7.00
CA THR A 118 3.42 -4.39 8.30
C THR A 118 4.90 -4.74 8.14
N ALA A 119 5.73 -4.24 9.05
CA ALA A 119 7.06 -4.81 9.22
C ALA A 119 6.94 -6.27 9.69
N VAL A 120 7.74 -7.18 9.13
CA VAL A 120 7.85 -8.54 9.66
C VAL A 120 8.67 -8.45 10.94
N SER A 121 8.11 -8.87 12.08
CA SER A 121 8.89 -9.02 13.31
C SER A 121 9.92 -10.14 13.10
N THR A 122 11.20 -9.80 13.04
CA THR A 122 12.30 -10.77 13.16
C THR A 122 12.46 -11.21 14.60
#